data_AF-A0A3C1I193-F1
#
_entry.id   AF-A0A3C1I193-F1
#
_cell.length_a   1.000
_cell.length_b   1.000
_cell.length_c   1.000
_cell.angle_alpha   90.00
_cell.angle_beta   90.00
_cell.angle_gamma   90.00
#
_symmetry.space_group_name_H-M   'P 1'
#
loop_
_entity.id
_entity.type
_entity.pdbx_description
1 polymer ?
#
loop_
_entity_poly.entity_id
_entity_poly.type
_entity_poly.pdbx_seq_one_letter_code
_entity_poly.pdbx_strand_id
1 'polypeptide(L)'
;MDERVLELIRRKKRLLIPNLAIIFLFYFMLPLSLIFYPDFMNKKSFVTGVTWAWLYAFLQLPFVWFMVWLYHVKAKQFDRRMEETIQEELP
;
A
#
# COMPACT_ATOMS: atom_id res chain seq x y z
N MET A 1 25.27 12.27 15.86
CA MET A 1 24.66 12.49 14.53
C MET A 1 23.76 11.33 14.15
N ASP A 2 24.11 10.11 14.56
CA ASP A 2 23.41 8.87 14.20
C ASP A 2 22.02 8.70 14.83
N GLU A 3 21.78 9.21 16.04
CA GLU A 3 20.48 9.06 16.72
C GLU A 3 19.33 9.76 15.98
N ARG A 4 19.56 10.97 15.44
CA ARG A 4 18.57 11.69 14.63
C ARG A 4 18.27 10.97 13.31
N VAL A 5 19.30 10.40 12.69
CA VAL A 5 19.15 9.62 11.44
C VAL A 5 18.34 8.35 11.70
N LEU A 6 18.60 7.66 12.81
CA LEU A 6 17.81 6.49 13.26
C LEU A 6 16.35 6.84 13.53
N GLU A 7 16.07 8.01 14.11
CA GLU A 7 14.70 8.46 14.36
C GLU A 7 13.94 8.74 13.06
N LEU A 8 14.59 9.41 12.10
CA LEU A 8 14.04 9.66 10.77
C LEU A 8 13.73 8.35 10.03
N ILE A 9 14.65 7.39 10.08
CA ILE A 9 14.44 6.07 9.47
C ILE A 9 13.28 5.33 10.15
N ARG A 10 13.19 5.37 11.49
CA ARG A 10 12.13 4.67 12.26
C ARG A 10 10.75 5.26 11.98
N ARG A 11 10.63 6.58 11.84
CA ARG A 11 9.39 7.27 11.47
C ARG A 11 8.96 6.93 10.04
N LYS A 12 9.89 6.94 9.08
CA LYS A 12 9.64 6.54 7.68
C LYS A 12 9.18 5.09 7.58
N LYS A 13 9.81 4.18 8.35
CA LYS A 13 9.49 2.76 8.37
C LYS A 13 8.10 2.47 8.93
N ARG A 14 7.63 3.22 9.93
CA ARG A 14 6.29 3.05 10.54
C ARG A 14 5.15 3.38 9.55
N LEU A 15 5.42 4.24 8.57
CA LEU A 15 4.48 4.58 7.50
C LEU A 15 4.52 3.56 6.35
N LEU A 16 5.70 3.02 6.02
CA LEU A 16 5.89 2.03 4.95
C LEU A 16 5.36 0.65 5.34
N ILE A 17 5.83 0.14 6.49
CA ILE A 17 5.06 -0.65 7.46
C ILE A 17 3.72 -1.26 6.96
N PRO A 18 2.59 -0.63 7.34
CA PRO A 18 1.25 -1.15 7.10
C PRO A 18 0.84 -1.08 5.63
N ASN A 19 1.31 -0.10 4.87
CA ASN A 19 0.97 0.03 3.45
C ASN A 19 1.50 -1.16 2.65
N LEU A 20 2.74 -1.55 2.93
CA LEU A 20 3.35 -2.70 2.29
C LEU A 20 2.64 -3.98 2.71
N ALA A 21 2.27 -4.12 3.98
CA ALA A 21 1.51 -5.28 4.47
C ALA A 21 0.14 -5.42 3.77
N ILE A 22 -0.59 -4.32 3.54
CA ILE A 22 -1.88 -4.33 2.85
C ILE A 22 -1.71 -4.71 1.37
N ILE A 23 -0.74 -4.12 0.67
CA ILE A 23 -0.45 -4.45 -0.73
C ILE A 23 -0.06 -5.93 -0.84
N PHE A 24 0.78 -6.41 0.07
CA PHE A 24 1.23 -7.80 0.11
C PHE A 24 0.07 -8.75 0.38
N LEU A 25 -0.79 -8.42 1.35
CA LEU A 25 -2.00 -9.20 1.65
C LEU A 25 -2.93 -9.26 0.42
N PHE A 26 -3.16 -8.12 -0.22
CA PHE A 26 -4.01 -8.03 -1.41
C PHE A 26 -3.43 -8.78 -2.62
N TYR A 27 -2.09 -8.76 -2.75
CA TYR A 27 -1.36 -9.55 -3.74
C TYR A 27 -1.52 -11.05 -3.50
N PHE A 28 -1.37 -11.53 -2.25
CA PHE A 28 -1.55 -12.94 -1.88
C PHE A 28 -3.02 -13.40 -1.90
N MET A 29 -3.96 -12.47 -1.78
CA MET A 29 -5.38 -12.78 -1.86
C MET A 29 -5.77 -13.35 -3.23
N LEU A 30 -5.14 -12.88 -4.31
CA LEU A 30 -5.36 -13.36 -5.67
C LEU A 30 -4.99 -14.85 -5.84
N PRO A 31 -3.74 -15.30 -5.58
CA PRO A 31 -3.39 -16.72 -5.66
C PRO A 31 -4.18 -17.57 -4.65
N LEU A 32 -4.46 -17.07 -3.43
CA LEU A 32 -5.33 -17.80 -2.49
C LEU A 32 -6.73 -18.03 -3.07
N SER A 33 -7.33 -17.00 -3.68
CA SER A 33 -8.66 -17.11 -4.29
C SER A 33 -8.69 -18.07 -5.49
N LEU A 34 -7.60 -18.13 -6.26
CA LEU A 34 -7.41 -19.13 -7.32
C LEU A 34 -7.30 -20.56 -6.77
N ILE A 35 -6.62 -20.75 -5.63
CA ILE A 35 -6.43 -22.07 -5.01
C ILE A 35 -7.74 -22.58 -4.37
N PHE A 36 -8.44 -21.73 -3.62
CA PHE A 36 -9.64 -22.12 -2.89
C PHE A 36 -10.92 -22.09 -3.73
N TYR A 37 -11.01 -21.17 -4.70
CA TYR A 37 -12.21 -20.99 -5.54
C TYR A 37 -11.86 -20.94 -7.04
N PRO A 38 -11.18 -21.99 -7.58
CA PRO A 38 -10.77 -22.04 -8.97
C PRO A 38 -11.95 -21.96 -9.93
N ASP A 39 -13.10 -22.56 -9.60
CA ASP A 39 -14.29 -22.57 -10.46
C ASP A 39 -14.94 -21.19 -10.63
N PHE A 40 -14.91 -20.36 -9.59
CA PHE A 40 -15.42 -18.99 -9.65
C PHE A 40 -14.42 -18.07 -10.36
N MET A 41 -13.13 -18.23 -10.07
CA MET A 41 -12.05 -17.47 -10.68
C MET A 41 -11.88 -17.77 -12.18
N ASN A 42 -12.03 -19.03 -12.61
CA ASN A 42 -11.94 -19.46 -14.01
C ASN A 42 -13.26 -19.34 -14.78
N LYS A 43 -14.37 -19.03 -14.10
CA LYS A 43 -15.64 -18.75 -14.78
C LYS A 43 -15.42 -17.59 -15.75
N LYS A 44 -15.80 -17.78 -17.02
CA LYS A 44 -15.76 -16.72 -18.04
C LYS A 44 -16.52 -15.52 -17.50
N SER A 45 -15.84 -14.38 -17.41
CA SER A 45 -16.46 -13.11 -17.03
C SER A 45 -17.20 -12.51 -18.23
N PHE A 46 -17.78 -11.33 -18.05
CA PHE A 46 -18.62 -10.58 -19.00
C PHE A 46 -17.95 -10.30 -20.36
N VAL A 47 -16.62 -10.47 -20.45
CA VAL A 47 -15.84 -10.32 -21.69
C VAL A 47 -15.38 -11.71 -22.15
N THR A 48 -15.73 -12.08 -23.39
CA THR A 48 -15.33 -13.34 -24.04
C THR A 48 -13.81 -13.53 -23.98
N GLY A 49 -13.35 -14.45 -23.12
CA GLY A 49 -11.93 -14.81 -22.97
C GLY A 49 -11.24 -14.29 -21.71
N VAL A 50 -11.88 -13.42 -20.92
CA VAL A 50 -11.32 -12.87 -19.68
C VAL A 50 -11.97 -13.52 -18.46
N THR A 51 -11.17 -14.03 -17.53
CA THR A 51 -11.63 -14.67 -16.29
C THR A 51 -11.76 -13.65 -15.15
N TRP A 52 -12.44 -14.01 -14.06
CA TRP A 52 -12.52 -13.16 -12.87
C TRP A 52 -11.15 -12.90 -12.25
N ALA A 53 -10.20 -13.82 -12.40
CA ALA A 53 -8.81 -13.61 -12.00
C ALA A 53 -8.16 -12.42 -12.71
N TRP A 54 -8.45 -12.25 -14.01
CA TRP A 54 -7.94 -11.12 -14.79
C TRP A 54 -8.51 -9.78 -14.33
N LEU A 55 -9.80 -9.73 -13.97
CA LEU A 55 -10.40 -8.52 -13.41
C LEU A 55 -9.72 -8.13 -12.09
N TYR A 56 -9.43 -9.12 -11.24
CA TYR A 56 -8.75 -8.91 -9.98
C TYR A 56 -7.31 -8.42 -10.18
N ALA A 57 -6.56 -9.03 -11.12
CA ALA A 57 -5.22 -8.58 -11.48
C ALA A 57 -5.22 -7.14 -12.03
N PHE A 58 -6.19 -6.80 -12.87
CA PHE A 58 -6.32 -5.45 -13.40
C PHE A 58 -6.66 -4.43 -12.30
N LEU A 59 -7.49 -4.82 -11.32
CA LEU A 59 -7.85 -3.97 -10.17
C LEU A 59 -6.66 -3.70 -9.23
N GLN A 60 -5.65 -4.58 -9.21
CA GLN A 60 -4.44 -4.35 -8.41
C GLN A 60 -3.69 -3.08 -8.82
N LEU A 61 -3.72 -2.69 -10.10
CA LEU A 61 -3.03 -1.49 -10.60
C LEU A 61 -3.54 -0.19 -9.96
N PRO A 62 -4.84 0.18 -10.10
CA PRO A 62 -5.36 1.39 -9.47
C PRO A 62 -5.33 1.30 -7.94
N PHE A 63 -5.47 0.10 -7.36
CA PHE A 63 -5.37 -0.09 -5.92
C PHE A 63 -3.99 0.30 -5.38
N VAL A 64 -2.91 -0.16 -6.03
CA VAL A 64 -1.54 0.21 -5.66
C VAL A 64 -1.31 1.70 -5.84
N TRP A 65 -1.75 2.29 -6.94
CA TRP A 65 -1.62 3.74 -7.16
C TRP A 65 -2.36 4.55 -6.11
N PHE A 66 -3.57 4.15 -5.73
CA PHE A 66 -4.33 4.80 -4.66
C PHE A 66 -3.60 4.71 -3.31
N MET A 67 -3.06 3.53 -2.97
CA MET A 67 -2.24 3.32 -1.77
C MET A 67 -0.98 4.18 -1.75
N VAL A 68 -0.28 4.28 -2.88
CA VAL A 68 0.93 5.11 -3.02
C VAL A 68 0.59 6.59 -2.90
N TRP A 69 -0.51 7.03 -3.52
CA TRP A 69 -0.98 8.41 -3.42
C TRP A 69 -1.38 8.78 -2.00
N LEU A 70 -2.18 7.93 -1.33
CA LEU A 70 -2.59 8.11 0.05
C LEU A 70 -1.39 8.13 1.01
N TYR A 71 -0.39 7.28 0.76
CA TYR A 71 0.89 7.34 1.46
C TYR A 71 1.59 8.69 1.25
N HIS A 72 1.70 9.15 0.00
CA HIS A 72 2.43 10.39 -0.32
C HIS A 72 1.80 11.61 0.38
N VAL A 73 0.46 11.65 0.46
CA VAL A 73 -0.28 12.66 1.21
C VAL A 73 -0.01 12.55 2.72
N LYS A 74 -0.05 11.35 3.30
CA LYS A 74 0.24 11.15 4.73
C LYS A 74 1.69 11.47 5.10
N ALA A 75 2.66 11.09 4.27
CA ALA A 75 4.06 11.39 4.49
C ALA A 75 4.28 12.91 4.54
N LYS A 76 3.67 13.65 3.60
CA LYS A 76 3.75 15.12 3.58
C LYS A 76 3.08 15.80 4.79
N GLN A 77 1.96 15.27 5.28
CA GLN A 77 1.34 15.76 6.52
C GLN A 77 2.20 15.48 7.75
N PHE A 78 2.89 14.34 7.77
CA PHE A 78 3.76 13.98 8.88
C PHE A 78 5.04 14.84 8.91
N ASP A 79 5.67 15.08 7.76
CA ASP A 79 6.82 15.97 7.65
C ASP A 79 6.49 17.39 8.11
N ARG A 80 5.29 17.89 7.78
CA ARG A 80 4.84 19.22 8.21
C ARG A 80 4.66 19.33 9.73
N ARG A 81 4.10 18.31 10.38
CA ARG A 81 3.97 18.27 11.85
C ARG A 81 5.32 18.16 12.56
N MET A 82 6.26 17.44 11.96
CA MET A 82 7.64 17.34 12.44
C MET A 82 8.34 18.71 12.45
N GLU A 83 8.15 19.49 11.39
CA GLU A 83 8.76 20.80 11.23
C GLU A 83 8.21 21.81 12.25
N GLU A 84 6.90 21.75 12.53
CA GLU A 84 6.24 22.58 13.55
C GLU A 84 6.78 22.27 14.97
N THR A 85 6.97 21.00 15.33
CA THR A 85 7.55 20.63 16.65
C THR A 85 9.02 21.00 16.79
N ILE A 86 9.81 20.91 15.71
CA ILE A 86 11.24 21.30 15.75
C ILE A 86 11.41 22.82 15.85
N GLN A 87 10.49 23.61 15.27
CA GLN A 87 10.52 25.08 15.40
C GLN A 87 10.08 25.58 16.78
N GLU A 88 9.17 24.88 17.47
CA GLU A 88 8.76 25.25 18.85
C GLU A 88 9.88 25.04 19.88
N GLU A 89 10.83 24.13 19.64
CA GLU A 89 11.97 23.88 20.55
C GLU A 89 13.20 24.77 20.29
N LEU A 90 13.19 25.59 19.24
CA LEU A 90 14.25 26.58 18.99
C LEU A 90 13.71 27.99 19.27
N PRO A 91 14.15 28.64 20.38
CA PRO A 91 13.72 30.00 20.74
C PRO A 91 14.14 31.07 19.73
#